data_AF-X1VSC0-F1
#
_entry.id   AF-X1VSC0-F1
#
_cell.length_a   1.000
_cell.length_b   1.000
_cell.length_c   1.000
_cell.angle_alpha   90.00
_cell.angle_beta   90.00
_cell.angle_gamma   90.00
#
_symmetry.space_group_name_H-M   'P 1'
#
loop_
_entity.id
_entity.type
_entity.pdbx_description
1 polymer ?
#
loop_
_entity_poly.entity_id
_entity_poly.type
_entity_poly.pdbx_seq_one_letter_code
_entity_poly.pdbx_strand_id
1 'polypeptide(L)'
;IEALQKKEKETRENLSRREALWEQLEGRQHEIKEKVEGRAMKIRECEELTRDARILWTKSDTIEKTTVLEKKIKRIKVLDGQIKSQREKEVPITPSDKEIDELIQSQMRIEVLNESLIEKGLAVNVTPGEKGSLEVEIDGEIIKDGKLTATGTESVSVGAPGLGKVTVKAKLEQAHDAKVDIKHLGENIQRALSKYAVNSIDELKELCRTQNEISNSIKELFA
;
A
#
# COMPACT_ATOMS: atom_id res chain seq x y z
N ILE A 1 -18.39 -11.32 -119.92
CA ILE A 1 -16.96 -11.15 -119.54
C ILE A 1 -16.74 -9.84 -118.81
N GLU A 2 -17.13 -8.69 -119.38
CA GLU A 2 -16.98 -7.36 -118.75
C GLU A 2 -17.62 -7.21 -117.35
N ALA A 3 -18.83 -7.73 -117.16
CA ALA A 3 -19.51 -7.69 -115.86
C ALA A 3 -18.77 -8.48 -114.76
N LEU A 4 -18.05 -9.56 -115.13
CA LEU A 4 -17.25 -10.34 -114.21
C LEU A 4 -15.95 -9.59 -113.86
N GLN A 5 -15.31 -8.97 -114.84
CA GLN A 5 -14.12 -8.13 -114.61
C GLN A 5 -14.41 -6.92 -113.71
N LYS A 6 -15.59 -6.31 -113.86
CA LYS A 6 -16.02 -5.21 -112.97
C LYS A 6 -16.22 -5.68 -111.53
N LYS A 7 -16.90 -6.82 -111.33
CA LYS A 7 -17.07 -7.43 -110.00
C LYS A 7 -15.74 -7.81 -109.36
N GLU A 8 -14.82 -8.38 -110.14
CA GLU A 8 -13.49 -8.75 -109.67
C GLU A 8 -12.72 -7.52 -109.15
N LYS A 9 -12.74 -6.42 -109.92
CA LYS A 9 -12.13 -5.15 -109.50
C LYS A 9 -12.75 -4.61 -108.21
N GLU A 10 -14.08 -4.59 -108.10
CA GLU A 10 -14.78 -4.16 -106.89
C GLU A 10 -14.44 -5.05 -105.68
N THR A 11 -14.38 -6.37 -105.86
CA THR A 11 -13.98 -7.29 -104.78
C THR A 11 -12.55 -7.07 -104.33
N ARG A 12 -11.62 -6.79 -105.27
CA ARG A 12 -10.22 -6.52 -104.96
C ARG A 12 -10.05 -5.20 -104.22
N GLU A 13 -10.75 -4.15 -104.65
CA GLU A 13 -10.77 -2.86 -103.94
C GLU A 13 -11.35 -2.99 -102.52
N ASN A 14 -12.44 -3.77 -102.36
CA ASN A 14 -13.02 -4.04 -101.05
C ASN A 14 -12.09 -4.86 -100.15
N LEU A 15 -11.33 -5.81 -100.71
CA LEU A 15 -10.33 -6.59 -99.98
C LEU A 15 -9.20 -5.69 -99.49
N SER A 16 -8.64 -4.83 -100.35
CA SER A 16 -7.60 -3.87 -99.95
C SER A 16 -8.09 -2.88 -98.88
N ARG A 17 -9.34 -2.40 -98.97
CA ARG A 17 -9.94 -1.56 -97.92
C ARG A 17 -10.06 -2.31 -96.59
N ARG A 18 -10.41 -3.60 -96.63
CA ARG A 18 -10.56 -4.43 -95.44
C ARG A 18 -9.22 -4.74 -94.78
N GLU A 19 -8.18 -5.01 -95.57
CA GLU A 19 -6.81 -5.20 -95.08
C GLU A 19 -6.28 -3.92 -94.41
N ALA A 20 -6.47 -2.75 -95.02
CA ALA A 20 -6.09 -1.48 -94.43
C ALA A 20 -6.82 -1.19 -93.09
N LEU A 21 -8.10 -1.56 -92.99
CA LEU A 21 -8.85 -1.45 -91.73
C LEU A 21 -8.33 -2.43 -90.67
N TRP A 22 -7.94 -3.65 -91.07
CA TRP A 22 -7.34 -4.61 -90.16
C TRP A 22 -6.01 -4.11 -89.58
N GLU A 23 -5.11 -3.59 -90.41
CA GLU A 23 -3.85 -3.02 -89.94
C GLU A 23 -4.08 -1.85 -88.96
N GLN A 24 -5.04 -0.97 -89.24
CA GLN A 24 -5.40 0.12 -88.33
C GLN A 24 -5.97 -0.39 -87.00
N LEU A 25 -6.80 -1.44 -87.02
CA LEU A 25 -7.36 -2.03 -85.81
C LEU A 25 -6.31 -2.76 -84.99
N GLU A 26 -5.40 -3.50 -85.62
CA GLU A 26 -4.27 -4.16 -84.96
C GLU A 26 -3.34 -3.13 -84.30
N GLY A 27 -3.01 -2.05 -85.01
CA GLY A 27 -2.22 -0.94 -84.45
C GLY A 27 -2.88 -0.33 -83.21
N ARG A 28 -4.18 -0.02 -83.29
CA ARG A 28 -4.94 0.50 -82.13
C ARG A 28 -5.01 -0.50 -80.97
N GLN A 29 -5.18 -1.78 -81.27
CA GLN A 29 -5.20 -2.83 -80.24
C GLN A 29 -3.85 -2.92 -79.53
N HIS A 30 -2.74 -2.82 -80.27
CA HIS A 30 -1.41 -2.82 -79.70
C HIS A 30 -1.17 -1.62 -78.79
N GLU A 31 -1.50 -0.41 -79.24
CA GLU A 31 -1.38 0.81 -78.42
C GLU A 31 -2.21 0.74 -77.13
N ILE A 32 -3.44 0.20 -77.21
CA ILE A 32 -4.30 0.03 -76.02
C ILE A 32 -3.65 -0.97 -75.07
N LYS A 33 -3.12 -2.08 -75.59
CA LYS A 33 -2.47 -3.11 -74.78
C LYS A 33 -1.26 -2.55 -74.02
N GLU A 34 -0.38 -1.81 -74.70
CA GLU A 34 0.76 -1.17 -74.05
C GLU A 34 0.34 -0.18 -72.96
N LYS A 35 -0.71 0.62 -73.20
CA LYS A 35 -1.24 1.55 -72.19
C LYS A 35 -1.81 0.81 -70.97
N VAL A 36 -2.49 -0.32 -71.19
CA VAL A 36 -3.03 -1.15 -70.10
C VAL A 36 -1.90 -1.79 -69.29
N GLU A 37 -0.90 -2.36 -69.95
CA GLU A 37 0.26 -2.96 -69.28
C GLU A 37 1.07 -1.92 -68.50
N GLY A 38 1.28 -0.73 -69.07
CA GLY A 38 1.92 0.39 -68.37
C GLY A 38 1.13 0.86 -67.14
N ARG A 39 -0.20 0.90 -67.21
CA ARG A 39 -1.04 1.20 -66.03
C ARG A 39 -0.99 0.09 -64.99
N ALA A 40 -1.00 -1.17 -65.41
CA ALA A 40 -0.90 -2.31 -64.51
C ALA A 40 0.45 -2.34 -63.75
N MET A 41 1.55 -1.96 -64.41
CA MET A 41 2.84 -1.78 -63.72
C MET A 41 2.79 -0.69 -62.64
N LYS A 42 2.25 0.50 -62.98
CA LYS A 42 2.11 1.59 -61.99
C LYS A 42 1.25 1.21 -60.80
N ILE A 43 0.17 0.44 -61.01
CA ILE A 43 -0.69 -0.05 -59.92
C ILE A 43 0.12 -0.97 -59.00
N ARG A 44 0.90 -1.90 -59.56
CA ARG A 44 1.76 -2.80 -58.76
C ARG A 44 2.79 -2.02 -57.93
N GLU A 45 3.43 -1.03 -58.51
CA GLU A 45 4.36 -0.15 -57.77
C GLU A 45 3.65 0.58 -56.62
N CYS A 46 2.45 1.12 -56.86
CA CYS A 46 1.67 1.77 -55.79
C CYS A 46 1.25 0.80 -54.69
N GLU A 47 0.90 -0.45 -55.03
CA GLU A 47 0.55 -1.48 -54.05
C GLU A 47 1.74 -1.87 -53.18
N GLU A 48 2.93 -2.00 -53.76
CA GLU A 48 4.18 -2.26 -53.04
C GLU A 48 4.51 -1.13 -52.07
N LEU A 49 4.49 0.13 -52.54
CA LEU A 49 4.72 1.30 -51.69
C LEU A 49 3.70 1.42 -50.55
N THR A 50 2.43 1.11 -50.83
CA THR A 50 1.36 1.13 -49.81
C THR A 50 1.59 0.05 -48.75
N ARG A 51 2.06 -1.13 -49.17
CA ARG A 51 2.41 -2.22 -48.25
C ARG A 51 3.57 -1.81 -47.35
N ASP A 52 4.63 -1.22 -47.91
CA ASP A 52 5.79 -0.77 -47.16
C ASP A 52 5.43 0.35 -46.17
N ALA A 53 4.62 1.32 -46.59
CA ALA A 53 4.12 2.38 -45.71
C ALA A 53 3.34 1.80 -44.51
N ARG A 54 2.49 0.78 -44.74
CA ARG A 54 1.75 0.11 -43.66
C ARG A 54 2.68 -0.63 -42.69
N ILE A 55 3.72 -1.30 -43.20
CA ILE A 55 4.72 -1.97 -42.36
C ILE A 55 5.46 -0.94 -41.49
N LEU A 56 5.89 0.17 -42.09
CA LEU A 56 6.59 1.24 -41.37
C LEU A 56 5.71 1.88 -40.29
N TRP A 57 4.45 2.16 -40.60
CA TRP A 57 3.50 2.70 -39.63
C TRP A 57 3.31 1.78 -38.43
N THR A 58 3.14 0.47 -38.69
CA THR A 58 3.00 -0.54 -37.63
C THR A 58 4.25 -0.64 -36.76
N LYS A 59 5.45 -0.57 -37.38
CA LYS A 59 6.72 -0.52 -36.64
C LYS A 59 6.81 0.72 -35.76
N SER A 60 6.40 1.88 -36.26
CA SER A 60 6.39 3.14 -35.50
C SER A 60 5.48 3.05 -34.26
N ASP A 61 4.24 2.57 -34.43
CA ASP A 61 3.29 2.36 -33.31
C ASP A 61 3.86 1.39 -32.26
N THR A 62 4.56 0.34 -32.70
CA THR A 62 5.22 -0.62 -31.80
C THR A 62 6.37 0.03 -31.02
N ILE A 63 7.17 0.90 -31.66
CA ILE A 63 8.24 1.64 -31.00
C ILE A 63 7.67 2.57 -29.92
N GLU A 64 6.60 3.32 -30.22
CA GLU A 64 5.95 4.18 -29.23
C GLU A 64 5.51 3.40 -27.99
N LYS A 65 4.82 2.26 -28.18
CA LYS A 65 4.43 1.37 -27.07
C LYS A 65 5.63 0.88 -26.26
N THR A 66 6.73 0.52 -26.95
CA THR A 66 7.97 0.08 -26.31
C THR A 66 8.56 1.19 -25.44
N THR A 67 8.61 2.43 -25.93
CA THR A 67 9.13 3.56 -25.14
C THR A 67 8.31 3.84 -23.87
N VAL A 68 6.98 3.66 -23.94
CA VAL A 68 6.11 3.80 -22.77
C VAL A 68 6.39 2.70 -21.74
N LEU A 69 6.60 1.45 -22.20
CA LEU A 69 6.95 0.34 -21.32
C LEU A 69 8.33 0.53 -20.66
N GLU A 70 9.34 1.00 -21.39
CA GLU A 70 10.65 1.31 -20.83
C GLU A 70 10.57 2.38 -19.72
N LYS A 71 9.77 3.43 -19.91
CA LYS A 71 9.52 4.44 -18.86
C LYS A 71 8.89 3.81 -17.62
N LYS A 72 7.92 2.90 -17.80
CA LYS A 72 7.30 2.17 -16.68
C LYS A 72 8.30 1.28 -15.94
N ILE A 73 9.16 0.55 -16.66
CA ILE A 73 10.21 -0.30 -16.06
C ILE A 73 11.20 0.55 -15.24
N LYS A 74 11.63 1.70 -15.78
CA LYS A 74 12.51 2.63 -15.04
C LYS A 74 11.84 3.10 -13.74
N ARG A 75 10.54 3.43 -13.78
CA ARG A 75 9.79 3.84 -12.59
C ARG A 75 9.70 2.71 -11.55
N ILE A 76 9.48 1.48 -11.97
CA ILE A 76 9.48 0.30 -11.06
C ILE A 76 10.84 0.16 -10.38
N LYS A 77 11.95 0.26 -11.13
CA LYS A 77 13.30 0.18 -10.54
C LYS A 77 13.56 1.25 -9.48
N VAL A 78 13.06 2.48 -9.69
CA VAL A 78 13.16 3.56 -8.69
C VAL A 78 12.37 3.22 -7.44
N LEU A 79 11.12 2.74 -7.60
CA LEU A 79 10.28 2.33 -6.48
C LEU A 79 10.89 1.16 -5.70
N ASP A 80 11.46 0.16 -6.38
CA ASP A 80 12.15 -0.96 -5.73
C ASP A 80 13.35 -0.49 -4.90
N GLY A 81 14.12 0.48 -5.42
CA GLY A 81 15.21 1.12 -4.66
C GLY A 81 14.69 1.84 -3.40
N GLN A 82 13.56 2.55 -3.52
CA GLN A 82 12.92 3.22 -2.38
C GLN A 82 12.42 2.21 -1.35
N ILE A 83 11.76 1.12 -1.77
CA ILE A 83 11.31 0.05 -0.89
C ILE A 83 12.50 -0.58 -0.16
N LYS A 84 13.60 -0.87 -0.85
CA LYS A 84 14.82 -1.39 -0.20
C LYS A 84 15.37 -0.42 0.84
N SER A 85 15.46 0.86 0.51
CA SER A 85 15.92 1.89 1.47
C SER A 85 14.99 2.05 2.68
N GLN A 86 13.69 1.78 2.51
CA GLN A 86 12.73 1.77 3.62
C GLN A 86 12.88 0.51 4.47
N ARG A 87 13.06 -0.67 3.85
CA ARG A 87 13.34 -1.92 4.56
C ARG A 87 14.67 -1.88 5.33
N GLU A 88 15.68 -1.21 4.81
CA GLU A 88 16.95 -1.00 5.52
C GLU A 88 16.81 -0.04 6.71
N LYS A 89 15.82 0.87 6.68
CA LYS A 89 15.48 1.76 7.79
C LYS A 89 14.50 1.14 8.78
N GLU A 90 13.72 0.14 8.35
CA GLU A 90 12.97 -0.74 9.22
C GLU A 90 13.96 -1.66 9.96
N VAL A 91 14.59 -1.11 11.00
CA VAL A 91 15.10 -1.94 12.07
C VAL A 91 13.86 -2.65 12.64
N PRO A 92 13.82 -3.99 12.65
CA PRO A 92 12.76 -4.68 13.35
C PRO A 92 12.80 -4.14 14.77
N ILE A 93 11.71 -3.51 15.22
CA ILE A 93 11.58 -3.13 16.62
C ILE A 93 11.35 -4.46 17.33
N THR A 94 12.42 -5.21 17.56
CA THR A 94 12.45 -6.34 18.48
C THR A 94 12.38 -5.78 19.88
N PRO A 95 11.45 -6.24 20.71
CA PRO A 95 11.59 -6.03 22.13
C PRO A 95 12.84 -6.78 22.59
N SER A 96 13.77 -6.08 23.23
CA SER A 96 14.93 -6.73 23.84
C SER A 96 14.51 -7.43 25.12
N ASP A 97 15.15 -8.55 25.49
CA ASP A 97 14.84 -9.28 26.73
C ASP A 97 14.84 -8.35 27.96
N LYS A 98 15.74 -7.35 27.98
CA LYS A 98 15.81 -6.32 29.03
C LYS A 98 14.56 -5.44 29.10
N GLU A 99 14.05 -4.99 27.95
CA GLU A 99 12.81 -4.22 27.89
C GLU A 99 11.63 -5.07 28.38
N ILE A 100 11.59 -6.36 28.05
CA ILE A 100 10.54 -7.28 28.55
C ILE A 100 10.63 -7.43 30.08
N ASP A 101 11.83 -7.66 30.60
CA ASP A 101 12.06 -7.82 32.04
C ASP A 101 11.68 -6.56 32.84
N GLU A 102 11.99 -5.37 32.33
CA GLU A 102 11.59 -4.09 32.93
C GLU A 102 10.06 -3.92 32.99
N LEU A 103 9.35 -4.39 31.97
CA LEU A 103 7.89 -4.38 31.92
C LEU A 103 7.27 -5.37 32.91
N ILE A 104 7.83 -6.58 33.02
CA ILE A 104 7.41 -7.57 34.03
C ILE A 104 7.62 -7.01 35.44
N GLN A 105 8.79 -6.41 35.71
CA GLN A 105 9.06 -5.78 37.00
C GLN A 105 8.08 -4.64 37.30
N SER A 106 7.70 -3.86 36.29
CA SER A 106 6.71 -2.79 36.42
C SER A 106 5.32 -3.35 36.76
N GLN A 107 4.92 -4.47 36.13
CA GLN A 107 3.67 -5.16 36.45
C GLN A 107 3.68 -5.72 37.88
N MET A 108 4.77 -6.39 38.28
CA MET A 108 4.92 -6.89 39.65
C MET A 108 4.86 -5.76 40.68
N ARG A 109 5.45 -4.59 40.40
CA ARG A 109 5.36 -3.42 41.29
C ARG A 109 3.92 -2.92 41.44
N ILE A 110 3.14 -2.93 40.36
CA ILE A 110 1.71 -2.58 40.42
C ILE A 110 0.96 -3.58 41.32
N GLU A 111 1.23 -4.88 41.18
CA GLU A 111 0.60 -5.94 41.99
C GLU A 111 0.95 -5.77 43.47
N VAL A 112 2.23 -5.58 43.81
CA VAL A 112 2.69 -5.35 45.20
C VAL A 112 2.06 -4.08 45.79
N LEU A 113 1.96 -2.99 45.02
CA LEU A 113 1.31 -1.77 45.47
C LEU A 113 -0.18 -2.00 45.76
N ASN A 114 -0.88 -2.74 44.89
CA ASN A 114 -2.28 -3.09 45.11
C ASN A 114 -2.48 -3.99 46.33
N GLU A 115 -1.67 -5.02 46.51
CA GLU A 115 -1.73 -5.91 47.68
C GLU A 115 -1.48 -5.14 48.98
N SER A 116 -0.48 -4.25 49.00
CA SER A 116 -0.18 -3.41 50.16
C SER A 116 -1.32 -2.46 50.51
N LEU A 117 -2.05 -1.96 49.51
CA LEU A 117 -3.24 -1.13 49.71
C LEU A 117 -4.41 -1.95 50.28
N ILE A 118 -4.64 -3.15 49.74
CA ILE A 118 -5.67 -4.08 50.21
C ILE A 118 -5.44 -4.48 51.67
N GLU A 119 -4.21 -4.85 52.05
CA GLU A 119 -3.85 -5.18 53.44
C GLU A 119 -4.14 -4.03 54.43
N LYS A 120 -4.08 -2.78 53.94
CA LYS A 120 -4.34 -1.57 54.73
C LYS A 120 -5.82 -1.15 54.73
N GLY A 121 -6.68 -1.89 54.02
CA GLY A 121 -8.10 -1.58 53.86
C GLY A 121 -8.38 -0.43 52.88
N LEU A 122 -7.47 -0.17 51.94
CA LEU A 122 -7.57 0.91 50.95
C LEU A 122 -7.81 0.29 49.56
N ALA A 123 -8.87 0.72 48.88
CA ALA A 123 -9.12 0.35 47.48
C ALA A 123 -8.74 1.52 46.57
N VAL A 124 -7.88 1.27 45.58
CA VAL A 124 -7.51 2.26 44.56
C VAL A 124 -8.08 1.84 43.22
N ASN A 125 -9.11 2.54 42.76
CA ASN A 125 -9.61 2.43 41.39
C ASN A 125 -8.92 3.48 40.49
N VAL A 126 -8.26 3.01 39.45
CA VAL A 126 -7.65 3.86 38.41
C VAL A 126 -8.62 3.96 37.24
N THR A 127 -9.55 4.91 37.33
CA THR A 127 -10.39 5.32 36.19
C THR A 127 -9.64 6.38 35.36
N PRO A 128 -9.39 6.16 34.06
CA PRO A 128 -8.81 7.17 33.19
C PRO A 128 -9.84 8.30 32.96
N GLY A 129 -9.61 9.46 33.55
CA GLY A 129 -10.41 10.67 33.33
C GLY A 129 -9.54 11.86 32.97
N GLU A 130 -10.12 12.84 32.27
CA GLU A 130 -9.49 14.15 32.07
C GLU A 130 -9.35 14.86 33.42
N LYS A 131 -8.13 14.80 33.99
CA LYS A 131 -7.67 15.50 35.20
C LYS A 131 -8.40 15.17 36.52
N GLY A 132 -7.69 14.45 37.40
CA GLY A 132 -7.50 14.93 38.78
C GLY A 132 -8.54 14.60 39.85
N SER A 133 -9.30 13.51 39.77
CA SER A 133 -10.08 13.02 40.92
C SER A 133 -9.59 11.67 41.46
N LEU A 134 -9.37 11.62 42.76
CA LEU A 134 -9.21 10.40 43.54
C LEU A 134 -10.54 10.13 44.23
N GLU A 135 -11.27 9.14 43.75
CA GLU A 135 -12.35 8.54 44.54
C GLU A 135 -11.69 7.48 45.43
N VAL A 136 -11.65 7.74 46.74
CA VAL A 136 -11.17 6.79 47.75
C VAL A 136 -12.41 6.19 48.40
N GLU A 137 -12.58 4.89 48.28
CA GLU A 137 -13.59 4.12 48.99
C GLU A 137 -12.98 3.67 50.32
N ILE A 138 -13.61 4.05 51.44
CA ILE A 138 -13.25 3.60 52.79
C ILE A 138 -14.45 2.86 53.36
N ASP A 139 -14.26 1.59 53.73
CA ASP A 139 -15.25 0.75 54.42
C ASP A 139 -16.60 0.53 53.68
N GLY A 140 -16.59 0.49 52.34
CA GLY A 140 -17.71 -0.03 51.55
C GLY A 140 -18.93 0.89 51.38
N GLU A 141 -18.81 2.19 51.68
CA GLU A 141 -19.83 3.19 51.36
C GLU A 141 -19.42 4.08 50.18
N ILE A 142 -20.14 3.94 49.07
CA ILE A 142 -20.05 4.83 47.91
C ILE A 142 -20.78 6.15 48.25
N ILE A 143 -20.04 7.22 48.51
CA ILE A 143 -20.63 8.54 48.75
C ILE A 143 -21.00 9.18 47.41
N LYS A 144 -22.24 8.95 46.97
CA LYS A 144 -22.87 9.68 45.85
C LYS A 144 -23.65 10.88 46.37
N ASP A 145 -23.43 12.00 45.70
CA ASP A 145 -24.17 13.25 45.79
C ASP A 145 -24.24 13.94 47.15
N GLY A 146 -23.39 14.97 47.31
CA GLY A 146 -23.52 15.91 48.40
C GLY A 146 -22.33 16.86 48.51
N LYS A 147 -22.19 17.77 47.55
CA LYS A 147 -21.48 19.07 47.69
C LYS A 147 -20.26 19.09 48.64
N LEU A 148 -19.34 18.14 48.49
CA LEU A 148 -18.03 18.22 49.13
C LEU A 148 -17.04 18.69 48.08
N THR A 149 -16.78 19.99 48.08
CA THR A 149 -15.60 20.56 47.44
C THR A 149 -14.38 20.07 48.20
N ALA A 150 -13.91 18.87 47.87
CA ALA A 150 -12.56 18.44 48.18
C ALA A 150 -11.60 19.14 47.20
N THR A 151 -11.50 20.46 47.33
CA THR A 151 -10.43 21.24 46.72
C THR A 151 -9.18 21.03 47.57
N GLY A 152 -8.29 20.14 47.14
CA GLY A 152 -6.88 20.10 47.54
C GLY A 152 -6.57 19.82 49.01
N THR A 153 -5.80 18.76 49.24
CA THR A 153 -4.74 18.69 50.27
C THR A 153 -5.03 18.76 51.78
N GLU A 154 -6.20 19.13 52.29
CA GLU A 154 -6.33 19.37 53.75
C GLU A 154 -7.49 18.63 54.45
N SER A 155 -7.17 17.44 55.00
CA SER A 155 -7.75 16.78 56.19
C SER A 155 -9.26 16.56 56.30
N VAL A 156 -9.66 15.30 56.54
CA VAL A 156 -10.99 14.95 57.08
C VAL A 156 -10.90 14.91 58.61
N SER A 157 -11.67 15.75 59.30
CA SER A 157 -11.83 15.68 60.76
C SER A 157 -13.13 14.99 61.13
N VAL A 158 -13.06 13.82 61.77
CA VAL A 158 -14.21 13.17 62.40
C VAL A 158 -14.33 13.73 63.82
N GLY A 159 -15.38 14.51 64.06
CA GLY A 159 -15.69 15.06 65.38
C GLY A 159 -16.30 14.00 66.29
N ALA A 160 -15.48 13.19 66.93
CA ALA A 160 -15.88 12.37 68.07
C ALA A 160 -15.06 12.80 69.31
N PRO A 161 -15.69 13.24 70.41
CA PRO A 161 -14.97 13.68 71.59
C PRO A 161 -14.31 12.47 72.25
N GLY A 162 -12.99 12.35 72.13
CA GLY A 162 -12.18 11.33 72.81
C GLY A 162 -11.17 10.58 71.92
N LEU A 163 -11.22 10.71 70.60
CA LEU A 163 -10.24 10.08 69.70
C LEU A 163 -9.21 11.12 69.26
N GLY A 164 -7.94 10.87 69.59
CA GLY A 164 -6.83 11.66 69.11
C GLY A 164 -6.86 11.76 67.58
N LYS A 165 -6.75 12.98 67.04
CA LYS A 165 -6.36 13.21 65.65
C LYS A 165 -5.13 12.34 65.39
N VAL A 166 -5.17 11.44 64.40
CA VAL A 166 -4.03 10.88 63.62
C VAL A 166 -4.34 9.44 63.20
N THR A 167 -4.56 9.24 61.91
CA THR A 167 -4.20 8.03 61.09
C THR A 167 -4.79 8.13 59.67
N VAL A 168 -5.84 8.91 59.45
CA VAL A 168 -6.55 9.01 58.16
C VAL A 168 -5.73 9.76 57.09
N LYS A 169 -5.03 10.85 57.44
CA LYS A 169 -4.22 11.64 56.49
C LYS A 169 -3.09 10.82 55.87
N ALA A 170 -2.36 10.06 56.70
CA ALA A 170 -1.25 9.23 56.23
C ALA A 170 -1.71 8.06 55.35
N LYS A 171 -2.89 7.48 55.63
CA LYS A 171 -3.49 6.43 54.78
C LYS A 171 -3.95 6.97 53.41
N LEU A 172 -4.54 8.18 53.40
CA LEU A 172 -4.95 8.85 52.17
C LEU A 172 -3.76 9.29 51.30
N GLU A 173 -2.69 9.79 51.92
CA GLU A 173 -1.45 10.17 51.24
C GLU A 173 -0.77 8.94 50.62
N GLN A 174 -0.66 7.84 51.36
CA GLN A 174 -0.17 6.56 50.82
C GLN A 174 -1.01 6.02 49.67
N ALA A 175 -2.34 6.14 49.74
CA ALA A 175 -3.23 5.74 48.64
C ALA A 175 -3.07 6.65 47.42
N HIS A 176 -2.85 7.96 47.63
CA HIS A 176 -2.62 8.90 46.55
C HIS A 176 -1.30 8.61 45.82
N ASP A 177 -0.21 8.45 46.56
CA ASP A 177 1.11 8.16 46.02
C ASP A 177 1.09 6.84 45.25
N ALA A 178 0.51 5.78 45.83
CA ALA A 178 0.35 4.50 45.15
C ALA A 178 -0.49 4.61 43.87
N LYS A 179 -1.55 5.43 43.84
CA LYS A 179 -2.34 5.67 42.61
C LYS A 179 -1.51 6.35 41.52
N VAL A 180 -0.69 7.34 41.89
CA VAL A 180 0.18 8.04 40.93
C VAL A 180 1.22 7.07 40.35
N ASP A 181 1.82 6.24 41.20
CA ASP A 181 2.80 5.23 40.79
C ASP A 181 2.19 4.16 39.88
N ILE A 182 1.04 3.60 40.26
CA ILE A 182 0.32 2.61 39.44
C ILE A 182 -0.05 3.20 38.08
N LYS A 183 -0.50 4.46 38.04
CA LYS A 183 -0.83 5.14 36.79
C LYS A 183 0.40 5.30 35.90
N HIS A 184 1.52 5.77 36.45
CA HIS A 184 2.74 5.97 35.69
C HIS A 184 3.31 4.64 35.15
N LEU A 185 3.31 3.59 35.98
CA LEU A 185 3.73 2.25 35.55
C LEU A 185 2.78 1.68 34.48
N GLY A 186 1.47 1.87 34.62
CA GLY A 186 0.47 1.47 33.62
C GLY A 186 0.65 2.18 32.28
N GLU A 187 0.87 3.50 32.28
CA GLU A 187 1.15 4.27 31.06
C GLU A 187 2.43 3.82 30.37
N ASN A 188 3.48 3.48 31.13
CA ASN A 188 4.72 2.93 30.59
C ASN A 188 4.50 1.58 29.91
N ILE A 189 3.76 0.66 30.57
CA ILE A 189 3.41 -0.63 29.98
C ILE A 189 2.60 -0.43 28.70
N GLN A 190 1.58 0.42 28.73
CA GLN A 190 0.72 0.65 27.57
C GLN A 190 1.46 1.30 26.40
N ARG A 191 2.41 2.20 26.68
CA ARG A 191 3.28 2.79 25.65
C ARG A 191 4.17 1.74 25.00
N ALA A 192 4.73 0.82 25.79
CA ALA A 192 5.52 -0.28 25.26
C ALA A 192 4.66 -1.22 24.42
N LEU A 193 3.51 -1.66 24.91
CA LEU A 193 2.58 -2.51 24.14
C LEU A 193 2.17 -1.86 22.81
N SER A 194 1.89 -0.55 22.83
CA SER A 194 1.57 0.23 21.62
C SER A 194 2.74 0.32 20.63
N LYS A 195 3.99 0.41 21.11
CA LYS A 195 5.21 0.45 20.28
C LYS A 195 5.35 -0.82 19.42
N TYR A 196 4.90 -1.97 19.92
CA TYR A 196 4.98 -3.26 19.23
C TYR A 196 3.63 -3.76 18.68
N ALA A 197 2.57 -2.96 18.80
CA ALA A 197 1.21 -3.31 18.37
C ALA A 197 0.68 -4.63 18.96
N VAL A 198 0.95 -4.87 20.25
CA VAL A 198 0.50 -6.04 21.01
C VAL A 198 -0.42 -5.62 22.15
N ASN A 199 -1.27 -6.53 22.63
CA ASN A 199 -2.27 -6.25 23.67
C ASN A 199 -1.81 -6.68 25.07
N SER A 200 -0.77 -7.51 25.19
CA SER A 200 -0.27 -8.01 26.46
C SER A 200 1.25 -8.21 26.48
N ILE A 201 1.83 -8.24 27.68
CA ILE A 201 3.27 -8.54 27.86
C ILE A 201 3.58 -9.97 27.42
N ASP A 202 2.63 -10.90 27.51
CA ASP A 202 2.80 -12.27 27.04
C ASP A 202 2.86 -12.36 25.50
N GLU A 203 2.03 -11.58 24.79
CA GLU A 203 2.15 -11.44 23.33
C GLU A 203 3.51 -10.85 22.93
N LEU A 204 4.01 -9.89 23.72
CA LEU A 204 5.33 -9.29 23.51
C LEU A 204 6.48 -10.30 23.69
N LYS A 205 6.36 -11.23 24.66
CA LYS A 205 7.31 -12.35 24.85
C LYS A 205 7.31 -13.33 23.69
N GLU A 206 6.12 -13.73 23.23
CA GLU A 206 5.99 -14.64 22.08
C GLU A 206 6.53 -14.00 20.79
N LEU A 207 6.33 -12.70 20.59
CA LEU A 207 6.92 -11.97 19.48
C LEU A 207 8.46 -11.99 19.56
N CYS A 208 9.05 -11.79 20.75
CA CYS A 208 10.50 -11.89 20.94
C CYS A 208 11.03 -13.30 20.64
N ARG A 209 10.34 -14.35 21.11
CA ARG A 209 10.72 -15.76 20.87
C ARG A 209 10.71 -16.12 19.38
N THR A 210 9.58 -15.89 18.73
CA THR A 210 9.41 -16.19 17.29
C THR A 210 10.45 -15.46 16.44
N GLN A 211 10.78 -14.22 16.81
CA GLN A 211 11.78 -13.44 16.08
C GLN A 211 13.23 -13.90 16.33
N ASN A 212 13.53 -14.38 17.53
CA ASN A 212 14.81 -15.04 17.83
C ASN A 212 14.96 -16.37 17.08
N GLU A 213 13.89 -17.15 16.97
CA GLU A 213 13.86 -18.38 16.18
C GLU A 213 14.11 -18.10 14.70
N ILE A 214 13.39 -17.13 14.10
CA ILE A 214 13.62 -16.70 12.72
C ILE A 214 15.06 -16.23 12.53
N SER A 215 15.59 -15.42 13.47
CA SER A 215 16.97 -14.93 13.40
C SER A 215 17.99 -16.06 13.45
N ASN A 216 17.75 -17.10 14.23
CA ASN A 216 18.62 -18.28 14.30
C ASN A 216 18.50 -19.14 13.05
N SER A 217 17.30 -19.40 12.53
CA SER A 217 17.11 -20.13 11.27
C SER A 217 17.76 -19.42 10.09
N ILE A 218 17.71 -18.08 10.04
CA ILE A 218 18.43 -17.30 9.02
C ILE A 218 19.94 -17.51 9.16
N LYS A 219 20.50 -17.46 10.37
CA LYS A 219 21.94 -17.70 10.58
C LYS A 219 22.36 -19.09 10.14
N GLU A 220 21.56 -20.11 10.42
CA GLU A 220 21.81 -21.50 10.00
C GLU A 220 21.75 -21.66 8.47
N LEU A 221 20.89 -20.93 7.77
CA LEU A 221 20.81 -20.96 6.30
C LEU A 221 22.01 -20.30 5.61
N PHE A 222 22.73 -19.42 6.31
CA PHE A 222 23.93 -18.72 5.81
C PHE A 222 25.25 -19.32 6.32
N ALA A 223 25.21 -20.37 7.15
CA ALA A 223 26.37 -21.11 7.65
C ALA A 223 26.64 -22.35 6.79
#